data_AF-A0AAV1YZ20-F1
#
_entry.id   AF-A0AAV1YZ20-F1
#
_cell.length_a   1.000
_cell.length_b   1.000
_cell.length_c   1.000
_cell.angle_alpha   90.00
_cell.angle_beta   90.00
_cell.angle_gamma   90.00
#
_symmetry.space_group_name_H-M   'P 1'
#
loop_
_entity.id
_entity.type
_entity.pdbx_description
1 polymer ?
#
loop_
_entity_poly.entity_id
_entity_poly.type
_entity_poly.pdbx_seq_one_letter_code
_entity_poly.pdbx_strand_id
1 'polypeptide(L)'
;MSSETIKSSYVTSVSYRFVLKWILKGKELKKPSKDMANASVIRSDLYLFKAAKDLRFYLEIDKSHYYYYIRIKGSQMWSFELAYAFLVNKETAFKLEASSNQLSFLSSCQYSNISDEEDVQIHYLVIADLDNRSSSEEYDLEEDDLSLKEDQNTVDIEGRPDIALPGYYTNKMVIDFIRRGDIPNFDISNAIEIISEMKKHNCEVLKILSVQYLMQNITSKSVRQISRAAINYNLPVLERACLEKIANGTIETK
;
A
#
# COMPACT_ATOMS: atom_id res chain seq x y z
N MET A 1 18.29 56.06 13.44
CA MET A 1 18.56 54.68 12.98
C MET A 1 17.42 53.81 13.47
N SER A 2 16.54 53.40 12.56
CA SER A 2 15.36 52.59 12.86
C SER A 2 15.68 51.16 12.46
N SER A 3 15.68 50.24 13.43
CA SER A 3 15.93 48.82 13.19
C SER A 3 14.61 48.16 12.76
N GLU A 4 14.49 47.82 11.48
CA GLU A 4 13.42 46.97 10.98
C GLU A 4 13.68 45.53 11.44
N THR A 5 12.77 45.01 12.24
CA THR A 5 12.76 43.59 12.62
C THR A 5 12.14 42.80 11.48
N ILE A 6 12.97 42.12 10.68
CA ILE A 6 12.52 41.19 9.65
C ILE A 6 11.88 39.99 10.37
N LYS A 7 10.54 39.98 10.47
CA LYS A 7 9.79 38.77 10.83
C LYS A 7 9.84 37.80 9.64
N SER A 8 10.80 36.89 9.66
CA SER A 8 10.79 35.70 8.83
C SER A 8 9.66 34.78 9.30
N SER A 9 8.57 34.71 8.54
CA SER A 9 7.54 33.69 8.70
C SER A 9 8.03 32.41 8.03
N TYR A 10 8.52 31.46 8.81
CA TYR A 10 8.77 30.09 8.31
C TYR A 10 7.41 29.40 8.09
N VAL A 11 6.95 29.34 6.84
CA VAL A 11 5.84 28.46 6.47
C VAL A 11 6.40 27.03 6.47
N THR A 12 6.08 26.26 7.50
CA THR A 12 6.35 24.82 7.52
C THR A 12 5.16 24.13 6.88
N SER A 13 5.37 23.51 5.71
CA SER A 13 4.36 22.63 5.12
C SER A 13 4.17 21.43 6.05
N VAL A 14 2.94 21.19 6.49
CA VAL A 14 2.59 20.05 7.33
C VAL A 14 2.14 18.91 6.43
N SER A 15 2.90 17.81 6.45
CA SER A 15 2.65 16.60 5.68
C SER A 15 2.59 15.40 6.62
N TYR A 16 1.53 14.59 6.48
CA TYR A 16 1.34 13.36 7.23
C TYR A 16 1.37 12.14 6.31
N ARG A 17 2.00 11.05 6.78
CA ARG A 17 2.08 9.77 6.08
C ARG A 17 1.41 8.70 6.92
N PHE A 18 0.42 8.02 6.36
CA PHE A 18 -0.35 6.97 7.00
C PHE A 18 -0.09 5.64 6.31
N VAL A 19 0.65 4.75 6.98
CA VAL A 19 0.84 3.36 6.56
C VAL A 19 -0.28 2.54 7.19
N LEU A 20 -1.23 2.10 6.38
CA LEU A 20 -2.46 1.51 6.87
C LEU A 20 -2.73 0.14 6.23
N LYS A 21 -3.55 -0.62 6.93
CA LYS A 21 -3.93 -1.99 6.58
C LYS A 21 -5.43 -2.12 6.72
N TRP A 22 -6.08 -2.56 5.66
CA TRP A 22 -7.51 -2.82 5.64
C TRP A 22 -7.75 -4.29 5.31
N ILE A 23 -8.49 -5.00 6.18
CA ILE A 23 -8.78 -6.42 6.01
C ILE A 23 -10.22 -6.56 5.54
N LEU A 24 -10.42 -7.35 4.48
CA LEU A 24 -11.70 -7.68 3.88
C LEU A 24 -11.85 -9.19 3.78
N LYS A 25 -13.09 -9.69 3.82
CA LYS A 25 -13.40 -11.04 3.37
C LYS A 25 -13.47 -11.08 1.85
N GLY A 26 -13.02 -12.19 1.25
CA GLY A 26 -13.04 -12.36 -0.20
C GLY A 26 -14.42 -12.16 -0.83
N LYS A 27 -15.49 -12.55 -0.14
CA LYS A 27 -16.88 -12.31 -0.57
C LYS A 27 -17.21 -10.83 -0.75
N GLU A 28 -16.58 -9.95 0.03
CA GLU A 28 -16.79 -8.50 -0.05
C GLU A 28 -16.18 -7.93 -1.33
N LEU A 29 -15.13 -8.54 -1.87
CA LEU A 29 -14.50 -8.12 -3.13
C LEU A 29 -15.26 -8.60 -4.37
N LYS A 30 -16.08 -9.65 -4.26
CA LYS A 30 -16.84 -10.16 -5.40
C LYS A 30 -17.91 -9.15 -5.84
N LYS A 31 -18.14 -9.11 -7.16
CA LYS A 31 -19.21 -8.28 -7.74
C LYS A 31 -20.55 -8.70 -7.14
N PRO A 32 -21.39 -7.75 -6.67
CA PRO A 32 -22.74 -8.08 -6.27
C PRO A 32 -23.51 -8.69 -7.44
N SER A 33 -24.49 -9.55 -7.14
CA SER A 33 -25.47 -9.98 -8.15
C SER A 33 -26.14 -8.76 -8.79
N LYS A 34 -26.53 -8.88 -10.07
CA LYS A 34 -27.04 -7.78 -10.92
C LYS A 34 -28.12 -6.88 -10.31
N ASP A 35 -28.79 -7.30 -9.24
CA ASP A 35 -29.90 -6.59 -8.61
C ASP A 35 -29.51 -5.59 -7.50
N MET A 36 -28.22 -5.40 -7.20
CA MET A 36 -27.77 -4.44 -6.18
C MET A 36 -26.92 -3.30 -6.77
N ALA A 37 -27.56 -2.38 -7.49
CA ALA A 37 -26.91 -1.21 -8.11
C ALA A 37 -26.22 -0.26 -7.10
N ASN A 38 -26.63 -0.27 -5.82
CA ASN A 38 -26.05 0.57 -4.76
C ASN A 38 -24.85 -0.06 -4.03
N ALA A 39 -24.49 -1.31 -4.34
CA ALA A 39 -23.41 -2.06 -3.68
C ALA A 39 -22.08 -2.09 -4.48
N SER A 40 -21.89 -1.12 -5.39
CA SER A 40 -20.74 -1.09 -6.30
C SER A 40 -19.43 -0.68 -5.62
N VAL A 41 -19.47 -0.12 -4.41
CA VAL A 41 -18.29 0.41 -3.72
C VAL A 41 -18.16 -0.13 -2.30
N ILE A 42 -16.98 -0.66 -1.97
CA ILE A 42 -16.58 -1.01 -0.60
C ILE A 42 -15.90 0.20 0.02
N ARG A 43 -16.24 0.55 1.27
CA ARG A 43 -15.56 1.59 2.03
C ARG A 43 -14.73 0.96 3.14
N SER A 44 -13.52 1.47 3.35
CA SER A 44 -12.78 1.22 4.59
C SER A 44 -13.45 1.92 5.77
N ASP A 45 -12.94 1.71 6.97
CA ASP A 45 -13.27 2.57 8.11
C ASP A 45 -12.94 4.04 7.81
N LEU A 46 -13.64 4.95 8.50
CA LEU A 46 -13.35 6.37 8.51
C LEU A 46 -12.20 6.63 9.49
N TYR A 47 -11.06 7.09 8.97
CA TYR A 47 -9.88 7.41 9.77
C TYR A 47 -9.90 8.87 10.20
N LEU A 48 -9.74 9.13 11.50
CA LEU A 48 -9.70 10.48 12.08
C LEU A 48 -8.38 10.70 12.80
N PHE A 49 -7.67 11.76 12.44
CA PHE A 49 -6.39 12.05 13.10
C PHE A 49 -6.59 12.94 14.33
N LYS A 50 -6.32 12.42 15.54
CA LYS A 50 -6.61 13.17 16.78
C LYS A 50 -5.88 14.52 16.87
N ALA A 51 -4.69 14.63 16.29
CA ALA A 51 -3.89 15.85 16.34
C ALA A 51 -4.34 16.93 15.33
N ALA A 52 -5.15 16.57 14.32
CA ALA A 52 -5.77 17.50 13.38
C ALA A 52 -7.20 17.02 13.11
N LYS A 53 -8.18 17.56 13.85
CA LYS A 53 -9.57 17.05 13.84
C LYS A 53 -10.27 17.16 12.49
N ASP A 54 -9.82 18.09 11.67
CA ASP A 54 -10.23 18.32 10.30
C ASP A 54 -9.62 17.31 9.31
N LEU A 55 -8.56 16.59 9.69
CA LEU A 55 -7.94 15.54 8.88
C LEU A 55 -8.68 14.21 9.07
N ARG A 56 -9.57 13.93 8.12
CA ARG A 56 -10.37 12.70 8.07
C ARG A 56 -10.48 12.16 6.65
N PHE A 57 -10.40 10.84 6.51
CA PHE A 57 -10.47 10.18 5.21
C PHE A 57 -10.86 8.70 5.31
N TYR A 58 -11.29 8.13 4.19
CA TYR A 58 -11.48 6.69 3.99
C TYR A 58 -11.08 6.31 2.57
N LEU A 59 -10.96 5.01 2.31
CA LEU A 59 -10.72 4.47 0.98
C LEU A 59 -11.97 3.83 0.42
N GLU A 60 -12.13 3.95 -0.89
CA GLU A 60 -13.19 3.31 -1.66
C GLU A 60 -12.57 2.35 -2.67
N ILE A 61 -13.12 1.14 -2.76
CA ILE A 61 -12.85 0.21 -3.85
C ILE A 61 -14.08 0.08 -4.70
N ASP A 62 -13.94 0.47 -5.97
CA ASP A 62 -14.97 0.30 -6.99
C ASP A 62 -14.92 -1.13 -7.57
N LYS A 63 -16.03 -1.84 -7.41
CA LYS A 63 -16.25 -3.20 -7.93
C LYS A 63 -16.80 -3.23 -9.35
N SER A 64 -17.14 -2.09 -9.94
CA SER A 64 -17.79 -2.05 -11.27
C SER A 64 -16.87 -2.55 -12.39
N HIS A 65 -15.55 -2.44 -12.21
CA HIS A 65 -14.54 -2.80 -13.18
C HIS A 65 -14.01 -4.24 -13.01
N TYR A 66 -13.35 -4.78 -14.03
CA TYR A 66 -12.67 -6.09 -13.94
C TYR A 66 -11.45 -6.04 -13.00
N TYR A 67 -10.90 -4.85 -12.82
CA TYR A 67 -9.81 -4.54 -11.92
C TYR A 67 -10.36 -3.67 -10.78
N TYR A 68 -9.86 -3.90 -9.57
CA TYR A 68 -10.27 -3.12 -8.41
C TYR A 68 -9.60 -1.73 -8.47
N TYR A 69 -10.41 -0.71 -8.75
CA TYR A 69 -9.97 0.69 -8.68
C TYR A 69 -10.12 1.19 -7.25
N ILE A 70 -9.04 1.73 -6.69
CA ILE A 70 -9.02 2.25 -5.33
C ILE A 70 -8.78 3.77 -5.34
N ARG A 71 -9.54 4.48 -4.51
CA ARG A 71 -9.43 5.94 -4.37
C ARG A 71 -9.58 6.36 -2.92
N ILE A 72 -9.07 7.54 -2.60
CA ILE A 72 -9.25 8.18 -1.30
C ILE A 72 -10.38 9.18 -1.39
N LYS A 73 -11.20 9.24 -0.34
CA LYS A 73 -12.15 10.31 -0.05
C LYS A 73 -11.78 10.91 1.29
N GLY A 74 -11.65 12.23 1.37
CA GLY A 74 -11.23 12.90 2.59
C GLY A 74 -11.65 14.36 2.66
N SER A 75 -11.34 14.97 3.79
CA SER A 75 -11.66 16.37 4.13
C SER A 75 -11.06 17.37 3.16
N GLN A 76 -11.83 18.38 2.74
CA GLN A 76 -11.41 19.35 1.73
C GLN A 76 -10.22 20.25 2.13
N MET A 77 -9.96 20.42 3.44
CA MET A 77 -8.79 21.17 3.93
C MET A 77 -7.44 20.48 3.63
N TRP A 78 -7.48 19.23 3.18
CA TRP A 78 -6.31 18.40 2.97
C TRP A 78 -6.27 17.91 1.53
N SER A 79 -5.09 17.98 0.93
CA SER A 79 -4.77 17.26 -0.30
C SER A 79 -4.35 15.84 0.05
N PHE A 80 -4.99 14.84 -0.56
CA PHE A 80 -4.68 13.43 -0.33
C PHE A 80 -4.05 12.79 -1.57
N GLU A 81 -2.93 12.10 -1.34
CA GLU A 81 -2.29 11.24 -2.33
C GLU A 81 -2.31 9.79 -1.86
N LEU A 82 -2.81 8.89 -2.73
CA LEU A 82 -2.62 7.46 -2.56
C LEU A 82 -1.30 7.05 -3.19
N ALA A 83 -0.21 7.11 -2.43
CA ALA A 83 1.14 6.82 -2.93
C ALA A 83 1.23 5.40 -3.49
N TYR A 84 0.59 4.43 -2.83
CA TYR A 84 0.34 3.11 -3.39
C TYR A 84 -0.79 2.39 -2.64
N ALA A 85 -1.32 1.36 -3.28
CA ALA A 85 -2.08 0.32 -2.63
C ALA A 85 -1.78 -1.04 -3.27
N PHE A 86 -1.90 -2.13 -2.52
CA PHE A 86 -1.87 -3.46 -3.10
C PHE A 86 -2.60 -4.43 -2.19
N LEU A 87 -3.09 -5.49 -2.81
CA LEU A 87 -3.82 -6.54 -2.16
C LEU A 87 -2.86 -7.70 -1.88
N VAL A 88 -2.88 -8.22 -0.66
CA VAL A 88 -2.18 -9.41 -0.23
C VAL A 88 -3.21 -10.48 0.08
N ASN A 89 -3.06 -11.62 -0.58
CA ASN A 89 -3.83 -12.82 -0.30
C ASN A 89 -2.85 -13.98 -0.12
N LYS A 90 -2.84 -14.59 1.07
CA LYS A 90 -1.83 -15.58 1.49
C LYS A 90 -0.41 -15.06 1.21
N GLU A 91 0.34 -15.77 0.36
CA GLU A 91 1.73 -15.46 0.00
C GLU A 91 1.85 -14.66 -1.32
N THR A 92 0.73 -14.16 -1.85
CA THR A 92 0.69 -13.45 -3.14
C THR A 92 0.24 -12.02 -2.96
N ALA A 93 0.86 -11.10 -3.71
CA ALA A 93 0.45 -9.72 -3.79
C ALA A 93 -0.03 -9.36 -5.20
N PHE A 94 -1.01 -8.47 -5.26
CA PHE A 94 -1.64 -8.01 -6.49
C PHE A 94 -1.75 -6.49 -6.51
N LYS A 95 -1.51 -5.91 -7.67
CA LYS A 95 -1.67 -4.47 -7.89
C LYS A 95 -3.16 -4.10 -7.85
N LEU A 96 -3.47 -2.96 -7.22
CA LEU A 96 -4.76 -2.29 -7.37
C LEU A 96 -4.65 -1.16 -8.40
N GLU A 97 -5.72 -0.87 -9.12
CA GLU A 97 -5.72 0.19 -10.13
C GLU A 97 -5.73 1.56 -9.41
N ALA A 98 -4.84 2.47 -9.83
CA ALA A 98 -4.33 3.66 -9.11
C ALA A 98 -3.00 3.50 -8.34
N SER A 99 -2.38 2.31 -8.35
CA SER A 99 -1.11 2.11 -7.63
C SER A 99 0.13 2.54 -8.41
N SER A 100 1.13 3.08 -7.68
CA SER A 100 2.43 3.55 -8.19
C SER A 100 3.13 2.59 -9.15
N ASN A 101 3.92 3.16 -10.07
CA ASN A 101 4.79 2.43 -10.98
C ASN A 101 5.83 1.55 -10.26
N GLN A 102 6.14 1.85 -8.99
CA GLN A 102 7.00 1.02 -8.16
C GLN A 102 6.45 -0.41 -7.97
N LEU A 103 5.13 -0.59 -8.11
CA LEU A 103 4.45 -1.88 -8.01
C LEU A 103 4.09 -2.48 -9.38
N SER A 104 4.72 -2.01 -10.46
CA SER A 104 4.47 -2.51 -11.82
C SER A 104 4.82 -3.99 -12.03
N PHE A 105 5.66 -4.56 -11.16
CA PHE A 105 5.96 -5.99 -11.15
C PHE A 105 4.82 -6.84 -10.55
N LEU A 106 3.83 -6.24 -9.88
CA LEU A 106 2.69 -7.00 -9.38
C LEU A 106 1.67 -7.23 -10.50
N SER A 107 1.17 -8.46 -10.58
CA SER A 107 0.04 -8.78 -11.45
C SER A 107 -1.25 -8.10 -10.95
N SER A 108 -2.15 -7.77 -11.86
CA SER A 108 -3.48 -7.27 -11.49
C SER A 108 -4.30 -8.37 -10.80
N CYS A 109 -5.04 -8.01 -9.75
CA CYS A 109 -5.93 -8.95 -9.08
C CYS A 109 -7.15 -9.27 -9.96
N GLN A 110 -7.48 -10.55 -10.11
CA GLN A 110 -8.74 -11.00 -10.70
C GLN A 110 -9.63 -11.61 -9.61
N TYR A 111 -10.90 -11.21 -9.57
CA TYR A 111 -11.88 -11.64 -8.56
C TYR A 111 -12.08 -13.16 -8.48
N SER A 112 -11.80 -13.89 -9.57
CA SER A 112 -11.95 -15.35 -9.65
C SER A 112 -11.01 -16.12 -8.72
N ASN A 113 -9.95 -15.47 -8.23
CA ASN A 113 -8.86 -16.15 -7.52
C ASN A 113 -9.01 -16.11 -6.00
N ILE A 114 -10.08 -15.50 -5.47
CA ILE A 114 -10.27 -15.26 -4.04
C ILE A 114 -11.47 -16.05 -3.54
N SER A 115 -11.24 -16.89 -2.52
CA SER A 115 -12.31 -17.63 -1.85
C SER A 115 -13.17 -16.70 -0.98
N ASP A 116 -14.46 -17.00 -0.81
CA ASP A 116 -15.38 -16.12 -0.07
C ASP A 116 -14.99 -15.88 1.39
N GLU A 117 -14.46 -16.92 2.04
CA GLU A 117 -14.12 -16.90 3.47
C GLU A 117 -12.69 -16.42 3.77
N GLU A 118 -11.89 -16.22 2.72
CA GLU A 118 -10.48 -15.87 2.84
C GLU A 118 -10.32 -14.41 3.26
N ASP A 119 -9.40 -14.16 4.21
CA ASP A 119 -9.00 -12.81 4.58
C ASP A 119 -8.05 -12.25 3.52
N VAL A 120 -8.42 -11.09 3.02
CA VAL A 120 -7.68 -10.34 2.04
C VAL A 120 -7.24 -9.04 2.66
N GLN A 121 -5.94 -8.80 2.62
CA GLN A 121 -5.35 -7.62 3.26
C GLN A 121 -4.94 -6.60 2.21
N ILE A 122 -5.43 -5.39 2.35
CA ILE A 122 -5.07 -4.25 1.51
C ILE A 122 -4.07 -3.40 2.29
N HIS A 123 -2.85 -3.30 1.75
CA HIS A 123 -1.80 -2.43 2.28
C HIS A 123 -1.73 -1.18 1.43
N TYR A 124 -1.66 -0.03 2.08
CA TYR A 124 -1.63 1.24 1.37
C TYR A 124 -0.93 2.33 2.18
N LEU A 125 -0.46 3.34 1.44
CA LEU A 125 0.15 4.55 1.98
C LEU A 125 -0.65 5.76 1.52
N VAL A 126 -1.20 6.50 2.48
CA VAL A 126 -1.83 7.80 2.24
C VAL A 126 -0.87 8.90 2.67
N ILE A 127 -0.66 9.88 1.81
CA ILE A 127 0.01 11.13 2.14
C ILE A 127 -1.06 12.22 2.19
N ALA A 128 -1.10 12.97 3.28
CA ALA A 128 -2.01 14.09 3.47
C ALA A 128 -1.21 15.36 3.70
N ASP A 129 -1.39 16.33 2.81
CA ASP A 129 -0.75 17.64 2.90
C ASP A 129 -1.83 18.70 3.15
N LEU A 130 -1.55 19.65 4.03
CA LEU A 130 -2.47 20.76 4.27
C LEU A 130 -2.59 21.59 2.99
N ASP A 131 -3.80 21.73 2.45
CA ASP A 131 -4.00 22.51 1.23
C ASP A 131 -3.91 24.00 1.57
N ASN A 132 -2.84 24.67 1.14
CA ASN A 132 -2.64 26.12 1.32
C ASN A 132 -3.49 26.95 0.34
N ARG A 133 -4.72 26.53 0.02
CA ARG A 133 -5.65 27.42 -0.68
C ARG A 133 -5.86 28.65 0.20
N SER A 134 -5.32 29.78 -0.25
CA SER A 134 -5.39 31.06 0.42
C SER A 134 -6.84 31.36 0.79
N SER A 135 -7.03 31.74 2.05
CA SER A 135 -8.27 32.13 2.73
C SER A 135 -8.95 33.37 2.11
N SER A 136 -9.19 33.38 0.81
CA SER A 136 -9.89 34.45 0.07
C SER A 136 -11.12 33.96 -0.68
N GLU A 137 -11.40 32.65 -0.64
CA GLU A 137 -12.60 32.06 -1.22
C GLU A 137 -13.30 31.25 -0.12
N GLU A 138 -13.87 31.98 0.84
CA GLU A 138 -14.89 31.50 1.77
C GLU A 138 -16.17 31.25 0.95
N TYR A 139 -16.11 30.31 0.01
CA TYR A 139 -17.31 29.67 -0.49
C TYR A 139 -17.76 28.71 0.60
N ASP A 140 -19.06 28.72 0.90
CA ASP A 140 -19.76 27.65 1.59
C ASP A 140 -19.52 26.35 0.82
N LEU A 141 -18.35 25.75 1.02
CA LEU A 141 -18.01 24.47 0.47
C LEU A 141 -18.76 23.47 1.33
N GLU A 142 -19.89 22.97 0.82
CA GLU A 142 -20.49 21.75 1.32
C GLU A 142 -19.35 20.72 1.42
N GLU A 143 -19.00 20.33 2.66
CA GLU A 143 -18.04 19.27 2.86
C GLU A 143 -18.52 18.07 2.04
N ASP A 144 -17.67 17.55 1.15
CA ASP A 144 -17.96 16.36 0.35
C ASP A 144 -18.43 15.30 1.35
N ASP A 145 -19.74 15.01 1.40
CA ASP A 145 -20.40 14.45 2.58
C ASP A 145 -19.67 13.18 3.03
N LEU A 146 -18.80 13.31 4.04
CA LEU A 146 -18.09 12.20 4.67
C LEU A 146 -19.04 11.48 5.62
N SER A 147 -20.31 11.35 5.20
CA SER A 147 -21.33 10.61 5.91
C SER A 147 -20.91 9.16 6.02
N LEU A 148 -20.93 8.69 7.26
CA LEU A 148 -20.73 7.29 7.58
C LEU A 148 -21.82 6.50 6.87
N LYS A 149 -21.42 5.42 6.18
CA LYS A 149 -22.39 4.41 5.79
C LYS A 149 -22.89 3.68 7.04
N GLU A 150 -24.13 3.24 7.00
CA GLU A 150 -24.65 2.18 7.88
C GLU A 150 -23.61 1.04 7.83
N ASP A 151 -23.01 0.67 8.97
CA ASP A 151 -21.91 -0.31 9.14
C ASP A 151 -20.45 0.17 8.94
N GLN A 152 -20.19 1.43 8.62
CA GLN A 152 -18.81 1.95 8.58
C GLN A 152 -18.34 2.33 9.99
N ASN A 153 -17.20 1.77 10.44
CA ASN A 153 -16.62 2.15 11.73
C ASN A 153 -15.75 3.41 11.61
N THR A 154 -15.48 4.00 12.77
CA THR A 154 -14.61 5.15 12.96
C THR A 154 -13.34 4.69 13.67
N VAL A 155 -12.17 5.02 13.12
CA VAL A 155 -10.86 4.69 13.68
C VAL A 155 -10.09 5.96 13.99
N ASP A 156 -9.86 6.21 15.28
CA ASP A 156 -9.02 7.32 15.70
C ASP A 156 -7.53 6.96 15.61
N ILE A 157 -6.77 7.75 14.85
CA ILE A 157 -5.33 7.64 14.74
C ILE A 157 -4.69 8.57 15.79
N GLU A 158 -4.12 7.95 16.82
CA GLU A 158 -3.40 8.63 17.89
C GLU A 158 -1.99 9.01 17.43
N GLY A 159 -1.88 10.11 16.68
CA GLY A 159 -0.57 10.71 16.37
C GLY A 159 0.38 9.79 15.59
N ARG A 160 1.69 10.08 15.70
CA ARG A 160 2.74 9.21 15.17
C ARG A 160 2.87 8.03 16.14
N PRO A 161 2.64 6.78 15.71
CA PRO A 161 2.84 5.64 16.59
C PRO A 161 4.32 5.59 17.00
N ASP A 162 4.58 5.46 18.30
CA ASP A 162 5.93 5.27 18.83
C ASP A 162 6.38 3.84 18.55
N ILE A 163 6.67 3.55 17.28
CA ILE A 163 7.22 2.26 16.87
C ILE A 163 8.70 2.27 17.22
N ALA A 164 8.98 1.92 18.47
CA ALA A 164 10.30 1.51 18.92
C ALA A 164 10.68 0.25 18.14
N LEU A 165 11.44 0.43 17.06
CA LEU A 165 12.05 -0.69 16.36
C LEU A 165 13.14 -1.27 17.25
N PRO A 166 13.18 -2.58 17.44
CA PRO A 166 14.26 -3.20 18.20
C PRO A 166 15.64 -2.82 17.66
N GLY A 167 16.62 -2.62 18.53
CA GLY A 167 17.97 -2.16 18.15
C GLY A 167 18.74 -3.07 17.20
N TYR A 168 18.27 -4.30 16.98
CA TYR A 168 18.83 -5.23 16.00
C TYR A 168 18.27 -5.04 14.58
N TYR A 169 17.41 -4.05 14.35
CA TYR A 169 17.02 -3.64 13.00
C TYR A 169 18.18 -2.90 12.33
N THR A 170 18.87 -3.58 11.42
CA THR A 170 20.03 -3.03 10.71
C THR A 170 19.74 -2.62 9.28
N ASN A 171 18.72 -3.21 8.65
CA ASN A 171 18.41 -2.93 7.26
C ASN A 171 17.50 -1.73 7.11
N LYS A 172 18.07 -0.67 6.53
CA LYS A 172 17.41 0.60 6.29
C LYS A 172 16.17 0.46 5.42
N MET A 173 16.16 -0.40 4.40
CA MET A 173 14.99 -0.59 3.53
C MET A 173 13.79 -1.13 4.32
N VAL A 174 14.04 -2.10 5.20
CA VAL A 174 12.99 -2.68 6.05
C VAL A 174 12.48 -1.67 7.07
N ILE A 175 13.38 -0.92 7.70
CA ILE A 175 13.06 0.15 8.66
C ILE A 175 12.20 1.24 8.00
N ASP A 176 12.61 1.67 6.81
CA ASP A 176 11.96 2.74 6.05
C ASP A 176 10.57 2.31 5.58
N PHE A 177 10.42 1.06 5.13
CA PHE A 177 9.11 0.50 4.82
C PHE A 177 8.19 0.45 6.04
N ILE A 178 8.65 -0.06 7.18
CA ILE A 178 7.82 -0.17 8.39
C ILE A 178 7.41 1.20 8.94
N ARG A 179 8.33 2.17 8.95
CA ARG A 179 8.11 3.49 9.58
C ARG A 179 7.43 4.50 8.68
N ARG A 180 7.69 4.46 7.38
CA ARG A 180 7.26 5.50 6.43
C ARG A 180 6.46 4.96 5.26
N GLY A 181 6.36 3.63 5.14
CA GLY A 181 5.73 2.96 4.03
C GLY A 181 6.58 2.96 2.77
N ASP A 182 7.86 3.35 2.82
CA ASP A 182 8.67 3.51 1.62
C ASP A 182 8.94 2.14 0.97
N ILE A 183 8.38 1.90 -0.21
CA ILE A 183 8.67 0.69 -0.99
C ILE A 183 10.08 0.83 -1.57
N PRO A 184 10.99 -0.14 -1.34
CA PRO A 184 12.32 -0.08 -1.88
C PRO A 184 12.29 -0.20 -3.40
N ASN A 185 13.21 0.48 -4.07
CA ASN A 185 13.49 0.21 -5.47
C ASN A 185 14.14 -1.17 -5.58
N PHE A 186 13.32 -2.18 -5.87
CA PHE A 186 13.78 -3.55 -5.92
C PHE A 186 14.79 -3.77 -7.05
N ASP A 187 15.86 -4.46 -6.70
CA ASP A 187 16.68 -5.25 -7.61
C ASP A 187 16.79 -6.67 -7.05
N ILE A 188 17.39 -7.58 -7.81
CA ILE A 188 17.50 -9.00 -7.40
C ILE A 188 18.28 -9.12 -6.09
N SER A 189 19.34 -8.34 -5.90
CA SER A 189 20.21 -8.41 -4.72
C SER A 189 19.48 -7.92 -3.48
N ASN A 190 18.83 -6.75 -3.56
CA ASN A 190 18.12 -6.14 -2.43
C ASN A 190 16.87 -6.96 -2.05
N ALA A 191 16.16 -7.53 -3.02
CA ALA A 191 15.04 -8.43 -2.73
C ALA A 191 15.50 -9.69 -1.98
N ILE A 192 16.64 -10.28 -2.37
CA ILE A 192 17.23 -11.42 -1.67
C ILE A 192 17.71 -11.03 -0.27
N GLU A 193 18.33 -9.85 -0.11
CA GLU A 193 18.78 -9.33 1.17
C GLU A 193 17.61 -9.17 2.15
N ILE A 194 16.52 -8.52 1.73
CA ILE A 194 15.28 -8.37 2.52
C ILE A 194 14.75 -9.74 2.98
N ILE A 195 14.67 -10.71 2.06
CA ILE A 195 14.23 -12.08 2.37
C ILE A 195 15.13 -12.73 3.42
N SER A 196 16.45 -12.54 3.32
CA SER A 196 17.43 -13.15 4.22
C SER A 196 17.27 -12.70 5.68
N GLU A 197 16.75 -11.49 5.88
CA GLU A 197 16.59 -10.88 7.19
C GLU A 197 15.19 -11.06 7.78
N MET A 198 14.31 -11.79 7.10
CA MET A 198 12.94 -12.01 7.54
C MET A 198 12.84 -12.65 8.92
N LYS A 199 13.78 -13.53 9.25
CA LYS A 199 13.87 -14.13 10.61
C LYS A 199 14.12 -13.08 11.71
N LYS A 200 14.69 -11.93 11.36
CA LYS A 200 14.99 -10.84 12.29
C LYS A 200 13.87 -9.79 12.33
N HIS A 201 13.32 -9.41 11.18
CA HIS A 201 12.46 -8.23 11.09
C HIS A 201 10.95 -8.51 10.99
N ASN A 202 10.56 -9.77 10.75
CA ASN A 202 9.16 -10.21 10.68
C ASN A 202 8.24 -9.32 9.82
N CYS A 203 8.73 -8.83 8.68
CA CYS A 203 7.98 -7.96 7.77
C CYS A 203 7.42 -8.76 6.59
N GLU A 204 6.39 -9.58 6.83
CA GLU A 204 5.93 -10.58 5.85
C GLU A 204 5.47 -9.95 4.53
N VAL A 205 4.88 -8.76 4.59
CA VAL A 205 4.42 -8.00 3.43
C VAL A 205 5.58 -7.68 2.49
N LEU A 206 6.71 -7.23 3.03
CA LEU A 206 7.87 -6.86 2.24
C LEU A 206 8.57 -8.10 1.67
N LYS A 207 8.54 -9.23 2.38
CA LYS A 207 8.94 -10.53 1.83
C LYS A 207 8.06 -10.94 0.65
N ILE A 208 6.74 -10.83 0.77
CA ILE A 208 5.81 -11.15 -0.32
C ILE A 208 6.13 -10.29 -1.55
N LEU A 209 6.30 -8.96 -1.38
CA LEU A 209 6.70 -8.07 -2.47
C LEU A 209 8.04 -8.48 -3.09
N SER A 210 9.03 -8.82 -2.26
CA SER A 210 10.35 -9.27 -2.72
C SER A 210 10.25 -10.56 -3.53
N VAL A 211 9.46 -11.53 -3.07
CA VAL A 211 9.24 -12.80 -3.78
C VAL A 211 8.53 -12.57 -5.11
N GLN A 212 7.47 -11.75 -5.14
CA GLN A 212 6.77 -11.39 -6.37
C GLN A 212 7.69 -10.70 -7.37
N TYR A 213 8.53 -9.76 -6.91
CA TYR A 213 9.54 -9.12 -7.74
C TYR A 213 10.50 -10.15 -8.34
N LEU A 214 11.03 -11.07 -7.53
CA LEU A 214 11.94 -12.11 -8.00
C LEU A 214 11.27 -13.03 -9.01
N MET A 215 10.00 -13.43 -8.81
CA MET A 215 9.25 -14.27 -9.74
C MET A 215 9.13 -13.64 -11.12
N GLN A 216 8.84 -12.34 -11.21
CA GLN A 216 8.75 -11.63 -12.49
C GLN A 216 10.10 -11.41 -13.17
N ASN A 217 11.20 -11.45 -12.40
CA ASN A 217 12.55 -11.17 -12.90
C ASN A 217 13.40 -12.44 -13.08
N ILE A 218 12.78 -13.61 -13.24
CA ILE A 218 13.46 -14.85 -13.62
C ILE A 218 13.82 -14.80 -15.12
N THR A 219 15.11 -14.66 -15.40
CA THR A 219 15.73 -14.60 -16.74
C THR A 219 16.91 -15.56 -16.81
N SER A 220 17.55 -15.68 -17.97
CA SER A 220 18.69 -16.60 -18.17
C SER A 220 19.88 -16.22 -17.32
N LYS A 221 20.03 -14.91 -17.06
CA LYS A 221 21.09 -14.35 -16.24
C LYS A 221 20.79 -14.48 -14.74
N SER A 222 19.53 -14.37 -14.34
CA SER A 222 19.15 -14.31 -12.92
C SER A 222 18.71 -15.65 -12.32
N VAL A 223 18.22 -16.60 -13.13
CA VAL A 223 17.57 -17.84 -12.64
C VAL A 223 18.44 -18.61 -11.64
N ARG A 224 19.76 -18.67 -11.87
CA ARG A 224 20.70 -19.35 -10.96
C ARG A 224 20.77 -18.67 -9.59
N GLN A 225 20.85 -17.33 -9.56
CA GLN A 225 20.91 -16.56 -8.33
C GLN A 225 19.59 -16.68 -7.56
N ILE A 226 18.46 -16.53 -8.26
CA ILE A 226 17.11 -16.58 -7.68
C ILE A 226 16.80 -17.98 -7.15
N SER A 227 17.07 -19.03 -7.93
CA SER A 227 16.87 -20.43 -7.51
C SER A 227 17.69 -20.77 -6.26
N ARG A 228 18.95 -20.34 -6.21
CA ARG A 228 19.79 -20.54 -5.01
C ARG A 228 19.21 -19.83 -3.78
N ALA A 229 18.73 -18.60 -3.94
CA ALA A 229 18.08 -17.89 -2.85
C ALA A 229 16.79 -18.59 -2.39
N ALA A 230 15.98 -19.10 -3.33
CA ALA A 230 14.77 -19.84 -3.02
C ALA A 230 15.04 -21.07 -2.13
N ILE A 231 16.08 -21.85 -2.47
CA ILE A 231 16.50 -23.01 -1.69
C ILE A 231 17.03 -22.59 -0.31
N ASN A 232 17.94 -21.61 -0.27
CA ASN A 232 18.58 -21.16 0.97
C ASN A 232 17.59 -20.62 1.99
N TYR A 233 16.51 -19.97 1.52
CA TYR A 233 15.51 -19.32 2.37
C TYR A 233 14.17 -20.07 2.42
N ASN A 234 14.13 -21.31 1.89
CA ASN A 234 12.95 -22.18 1.89
C ASN A 234 11.70 -21.50 1.31
N LEU A 235 11.79 -21.07 0.05
CA LEU A 235 10.73 -20.41 -0.71
C LEU A 235 10.20 -21.33 -1.83
N PRO A 236 9.34 -22.31 -1.52
CA PRO A 236 8.92 -23.34 -2.47
C PRO A 236 8.18 -22.79 -3.70
N VAL A 237 7.42 -21.70 -3.53
CA VAL A 237 6.73 -21.04 -4.65
C VAL A 237 7.73 -20.46 -5.66
N LEU A 238 8.80 -19.83 -5.17
CA LEU A 238 9.86 -19.25 -6.00
C LEU A 238 10.72 -20.33 -6.66
N GLU A 239 11.01 -21.42 -5.92
CA GLU A 239 11.71 -22.58 -6.46
C GLU A 239 10.94 -23.21 -7.63
N ARG A 240 9.63 -23.44 -7.45
CA ARG A 240 8.76 -23.96 -8.50
C ARG A 240 8.73 -23.04 -9.73
N ALA A 241 8.62 -21.73 -9.52
CA ALA A 241 8.63 -20.77 -10.63
C ALA A 241 9.95 -20.82 -11.43
N CYS A 242 11.10 -20.99 -10.75
CA CYS A 242 12.38 -21.19 -11.45
C CYS A 242 12.38 -22.48 -12.27
N LEU A 243 11.90 -23.60 -11.72
CA LEU A 243 11.84 -24.89 -12.41
C LEU A 243 10.92 -24.85 -13.63
N GLU A 244 9.74 -24.24 -13.50
CA GLU A 244 8.79 -24.07 -14.61
C GLU A 244 9.39 -23.27 -15.75
N LYS A 245 10.09 -22.16 -15.44
CA LYS A 245 10.77 -21.35 -16.46
C LYS A 245 11.86 -22.13 -17.19
N ILE A 246 12.64 -22.93 -16.47
CA ILE A 246 13.68 -23.82 -17.03
C ILE A 246 13.04 -24.89 -17.93
N ALA A 247 12.03 -25.61 -17.42
CA ALA A 247 11.39 -26.71 -18.14
C ALA A 247 10.70 -26.25 -19.43
N ASN A 248 10.06 -25.09 -19.39
CA ASN A 248 9.32 -24.55 -20.54
C ASN A 248 10.23 -23.85 -21.57
N GLY A 249 11.54 -23.71 -21.32
CA GLY A 249 12.45 -22.95 -22.19
C GLY A 249 12.12 -21.45 -22.29
N THR A 250 11.17 -20.95 -21.50
CA THR A 250 10.66 -19.56 -21.50
C THR A 250 11.57 -18.56 -20.78
N ILE A 251 12.86 -18.87 -20.72
CA ILE A 251 13.84 -18.02 -20.08
C ILE A 251 14.20 -16.89 -21.06
N GLU A 252 13.65 -15.71 -20.84
CA GLU A 252 13.97 -14.54 -21.65
C GLU A 252 15.46 -14.17 -21.53
N THR A 253 16.09 -13.89 -22.67
CA THR A 253 17.41 -13.25 -22.79
C THR A 253 17.21 -11.75 -22.91
N LYS A 254 16.89 -11.06 -21.82
CA LYS A 254 17.06 -9.59 -21.75
C LYS A 254 18.46 -9.28 -21.22
#